data_AF-A0A081CZ11-F1
#
_entry.id   AF-A0A081CZ11-F1
#
_cell.length_a   1.000
_cell.length_b   1.000
_cell.length_c   1.000
_cell.angle_alpha   90.00
_cell.angle_beta   90.00
_cell.angle_gamma   90.00
#
_symmetry.space_group_name_H-M   'P 1'
#
loop_
_entity.id
_entity.type
_entity.pdbx_description
1 polymer ?
#
loop_
_entity_poly.entity_id
_entity_poly.type
_entity_poly.pdbx_seq_one_letter_code
_entity_poly.pdbx_strand_id
1 'polypeptide(L)'
;MCGLCGALGAADHWSGGANSVMPMTPTAERYRQADAVNAVVGHYGLRLKVWNDRYVLHGRTGKSAVVDHLGQLWPLVEAFAGMEIDPLDPALVSRMGAPS
;
A
#
# COMPACT_ATOMS: atom_id res chain seq x y z
N MET A 1 -3.51 -13.84 -19.79
CA MET A 1 -2.19 -13.84 -19.13
C MET A 1 -2.16 -15.05 -18.21
N CYS A 2 -1.28 -16.03 -18.42
CA CYS A 2 -1.31 -17.28 -17.67
C CYS A 2 -0.84 -17.05 -16.22
N GLY A 3 -1.35 -17.85 -15.27
CA GLY A 3 -1.07 -17.68 -13.84
C GLY A 3 0.42 -17.76 -13.46
N LEU A 4 1.27 -18.33 -14.33
CA LEU A 4 2.71 -18.43 -14.10
C LEU A 4 3.45 -17.10 -14.33
N CYS A 5 3.07 -16.31 -15.34
CA CYS A 5 3.65 -14.98 -15.55
C CYS A 5 3.30 -14.02 -14.41
N GLY A 6 2.10 -14.14 -13.82
CA GLY A 6 1.68 -13.35 -12.67
C GLY A 6 2.41 -13.74 -11.37
N ALA A 7 2.75 -15.02 -11.21
CA ALA A 7 3.51 -15.52 -10.05
C ALA A 7 5.00 -15.08 -10.08
N LEU A 8 5.60 -15.01 -11.27
CA LEU A 8 7.00 -14.59 -11.44
C LEU A 8 7.16 -13.07 -11.53
N GLY A 9 6.20 -12.34 -12.13
CA GLY A 9 6.25 -10.88 -12.23
C GLY A 9 5.89 -10.15 -10.93
N ALA A 10 5.26 -10.81 -9.97
CA ALA A 10 5.04 -10.25 -8.63
C ALA A 10 6.33 -10.19 -7.78
N ALA A 11 7.41 -10.86 -8.23
CA ALA A 11 8.70 -10.90 -7.55
C ALA A 11 9.58 -9.66 -7.80
N ASP A 12 9.17 -8.75 -8.70
CA ASP A 12 9.99 -7.58 -9.07
C ASP A 12 9.90 -6.40 -8.07
N HIS A 13 9.08 -6.52 -7.02
CA HIS A 13 8.98 -5.50 -5.98
C HIS A 13 9.49 -6.05 -4.64
N TRP A 14 10.38 -5.32 -3.96
CA TRP A 14 10.98 -5.70 -2.67
C TRP A 14 9.96 -5.96 -1.55
N SER A 15 8.71 -5.51 -1.73
CA SER A 15 7.60 -5.79 -0.82
C SER A 15 6.93 -7.15 -1.06
N GLY A 16 7.28 -7.86 -2.14
CA GLY A 16 6.76 -9.18 -2.45
C GLY A 16 7.29 -10.22 -1.47
N GLY A 17 6.37 -10.89 -0.77
CA GLY A 17 6.69 -11.89 0.25
C GLY A 17 7.31 -13.17 -0.30
N ALA A 18 8.56 -13.11 -0.77
CA ALA A 18 9.34 -14.30 -1.14
C ALA A 18 9.73 -15.17 0.08
N ASN A 19 9.61 -14.64 1.31
CA ASN A 19 10.08 -15.27 2.56
C ASN A 19 8.95 -15.75 3.50
N SER A 20 7.71 -15.90 3.05
CA SER A 20 6.64 -16.43 3.91
C SER A 20 6.71 -17.97 4.00
N VAL A 21 6.66 -18.53 5.22
CA VAL A 21 6.64 -19.99 5.50
C VAL A 21 5.44 -20.68 4.84
N MET A 22 4.39 -19.91 4.54
CA MET A 22 3.25 -20.32 3.72
C MET A 22 3.14 -19.36 2.52
N PRO A 23 3.17 -19.85 1.27
CA PRO A 23 2.96 -18.98 0.11
C PRO A 23 1.55 -18.37 0.20
N MET A 24 1.49 -17.05 0.39
CA MET A 24 0.23 -16.33 0.34
C MET A 24 -0.27 -16.29 -1.10
N THR A 25 -1.59 -16.32 -1.29
CA THR A 25 -2.14 -16.05 -2.62
C THR A 25 -1.85 -14.59 -2.99
N PRO A 26 -1.66 -14.26 -4.28
CA PRO A 26 -1.45 -12.88 -4.72
C PRO A 26 -2.50 -11.91 -4.19
N THR A 27 -3.76 -12.35 -4.10
CA THR A 27 -4.85 -11.57 -3.51
C THR A 27 -4.63 -11.29 -2.03
N ALA A 28 -4.33 -12.31 -1.22
CA ALA A 28 -4.11 -12.14 0.21
C ALA A 28 -2.92 -11.20 0.50
N GLU A 29 -1.87 -11.30 -0.31
CA GLU A 29 -0.70 -10.42 -0.20
C GLU A 29 -1.07 -8.96 -0.50
N ARG A 30 -1.89 -8.68 -1.52
CA ARG A 30 -2.34 -7.31 -1.79
C ARG A 30 -3.14 -6.71 -0.65
N TYR A 31 -4.01 -7.49 -0.01
CA TYR A 31 -4.75 -7.01 1.17
C TYR A 31 -3.81 -6.70 2.33
N ARG A 32 -2.85 -7.59 2.62
CA ARG A 32 -1.82 -7.36 3.64
C ARG A 32 -1.01 -6.09 3.36
N GLN A 33 -0.59 -5.89 2.11
CA GLN A 33 0.12 -4.69 1.67
C GLN A 33 -0.75 -3.43 1.84
N ALA A 34 -2.03 -3.49 1.47
CA ALA A 34 -2.96 -2.39 1.65
C ALA A 34 -3.18 -2.05 3.13
N ASP A 35 -3.27 -3.05 4.01
CA ASP A 35 -3.41 -2.83 5.45
C ASP A 35 -2.17 -2.16 6.05
N ALA A 36 -0.97 -2.63 5.67
CA ALA A 36 0.29 -2.02 6.08
C ALA A 36 0.40 -0.56 5.62
N VAL A 37 0.00 -0.25 4.38
CA VAL A 37 -0.06 1.12 3.87
C VAL A 37 -1.08 1.96 4.64
N ASN A 38 -2.26 1.41 4.92
CA ASN A 38 -3.34 2.12 5.60
C ASN A 38 -2.99 2.50 7.04
N ALA A 39 -2.11 1.75 7.70
CA ALA A 39 -1.56 2.13 9.01
C ALA A 39 -0.82 3.48 8.95
N VAL A 40 -0.19 3.80 7.82
CA VAL A 40 0.51 5.08 7.59
C VAL A 40 -0.45 6.13 7.02
N VAL A 41 -1.02 5.86 5.84
CA VAL A 41 -1.74 6.88 5.06
C VAL A 41 -3.07 7.29 5.71
N GLY A 42 -3.60 6.45 6.61
CA GLY A 42 -4.78 6.75 7.41
C GLY A 42 -4.61 7.99 8.30
N HIS A 43 -3.37 8.27 8.75
CA HIS A 43 -3.07 9.48 9.53
C HIS A 43 -3.22 10.78 8.73
N TYR A 44 -3.17 10.70 7.40
CA TYR A 44 -3.37 11.81 6.47
C TYR A 44 -4.81 11.85 5.91
N GLY A 45 -5.70 11.00 6.43
CA GLY A 45 -7.09 10.87 5.96
C GLY A 45 -7.21 10.26 4.57
N LEU A 46 -6.19 9.54 4.13
CA LEU A 46 -6.21 8.78 2.89
C LEU A 46 -6.53 7.31 3.21
N ARG A 47 -7.02 6.59 2.20
CA ARG A 47 -7.28 5.15 2.32
C ARG A 47 -6.94 4.45 1.02
N LEU A 48 -6.14 3.40 1.09
CA LEU A 48 -5.87 2.49 0.00
C LEU A 48 -6.87 1.32 0.04
N LYS A 49 -7.51 1.02 -1.09
CA LYS A 49 -8.39 -0.14 -1.25
C LYS A 49 -7.86 -1.05 -2.35
N VAL A 50 -7.95 -2.35 -2.15
CA VAL A 50 -7.74 -3.33 -3.21
C VAL A 50 -8.97 -3.35 -4.11
N TRP A 51 -8.78 -3.18 -5.41
CA TRP A 51 -9.83 -3.28 -6.41
C TRP A 51 -9.34 -4.13 -7.58
N ASN A 52 -9.92 -5.34 -7.70
CA ASN A 52 -9.44 -6.38 -8.61
C ASN A 52 -7.95 -6.70 -8.36
N ASP A 53 -7.12 -6.65 -9.40
CA ASP A 53 -5.66 -6.86 -9.32
C ASP A 53 -4.87 -5.56 -9.10
N ARG A 54 -5.53 -4.45 -8.75
CA ARG A 54 -4.93 -3.12 -8.55
C ARG A 54 -5.28 -2.54 -7.19
N TYR A 55 -4.71 -1.37 -6.91
CA TYR A 55 -5.09 -0.53 -5.78
C TYR A 55 -5.82 0.73 -6.23
N VAL A 56 -6.63 1.29 -5.34
CA VAL A 56 -7.25 2.59 -5.50
C VAL A 56 -7.01 3.40 -4.23
N LEU A 57 -6.33 4.54 -4.37
CA LEU A 57 -6.14 5.51 -3.31
C LEU A 57 -7.35 6.45 -3.28
N HIS A 58 -7.93 6.64 -2.10
CA HIS A 58 -9.04 7.55 -1.87
C HIS A 58 -8.61 8.67 -0.93
N GLY A 59 -8.98 9.90 -1.26
CA GLY A 59 -8.82 11.07 -0.40
C GLY A 59 -10.12 11.50 0.27
N ARG A 60 -10.01 12.35 1.30
CA ARG A 60 -11.15 12.91 2.06
C ARG A 60 -12.11 13.75 1.20
N THR A 61 -11.60 14.33 0.12
CA THR A 61 -12.34 15.21 -0.79
C THR A 61 -13.13 14.45 -1.86
N GLY A 62 -13.19 13.10 -1.78
CA GLY A 62 -13.83 12.25 -2.78
C GLY A 62 -12.97 11.97 -4.01
N LYS A 63 -11.79 12.60 -4.13
CA LYS A 63 -10.81 12.27 -5.17
C LYS A 63 -10.31 10.83 -5.00
N SER A 64 -10.07 10.15 -6.12
CA SER A 64 -9.44 8.83 -6.12
C SER A 64 -8.46 8.69 -7.29
N ALA A 65 -7.46 7.84 -7.11
CA ALA A 65 -6.47 7.50 -8.13
C ALA A 65 -6.24 5.99 -8.14
N VAL A 66 -6.13 5.41 -9.33
CA VAL A 66 -5.70 4.02 -9.51
C VAL A 66 -4.20 3.95 -9.31
N VAL A 67 -3.74 2.94 -8.57
CA VAL A 67 -2.32 2.69 -8.29
C VAL A 67 -2.00 1.27 -8.76
N ASP A 68 -1.17 1.15 -9.79
CA ASP A 68 -0.83 -0.14 -10.41
C ASP A 68 0.14 -0.96 -9.53
N HIS A 69 1.06 -0.31 -8.84
CA HIS A 69 2.00 -0.94 -7.91
C HIS A 69 2.43 0.02 -6.81
N LEU A 70 2.90 -0.52 -5.68
CA LEU A 70 3.26 0.27 -4.50
C LEU A 70 4.36 1.32 -4.76
N GLY A 71 5.28 1.06 -5.68
CA GLY A 71 6.30 2.05 -6.07
C GLY A 71 5.75 3.39 -6.61
N GLN A 72 4.49 3.44 -7.08
CA GLN A 72 3.84 4.69 -7.51
C GLN A 72 3.04 5.37 -6.40
N LEU A 73 2.90 4.73 -5.24
CA LEU A 73 1.98 5.18 -4.20
C LEU A 73 2.43 6.50 -3.55
N TRP A 74 3.70 6.63 -3.19
CA TRP A 74 4.17 7.72 -2.35
C TRP A 74 3.93 9.11 -2.96
N PRO A 75 4.30 9.36 -4.23
CA PRO A 75 4.02 10.65 -4.86
C PRO A 75 2.52 10.99 -4.91
N LEU A 76 1.64 9.98 -5.03
CA LEU A 76 0.19 10.18 -5.03
C LEU A 76 -0.34 10.51 -3.64
N VAL A 77 0.21 9.90 -2.59
CA VAL A 77 -0.15 10.20 -1.20
C VAL A 77 0.18 11.66 -0.89
N GLU A 78 1.38 12.12 -1.22
CA GLU A 78 1.81 13.51 -1.00
C GLU A 78 0.96 14.50 -1.82
N ALA A 79 0.68 14.18 -3.09
CA ALA A 79 -0.19 14.99 -3.94
C ALA A 79 -1.63 15.10 -3.40
N PHE A 80 -2.16 14.03 -2.79
CA PHE A 80 -3.51 14.02 -2.20
C PHE A 80 -3.55 14.72 -0.84
N ALA A 81 -2.49 14.58 -0.05
CA ALA A 81 -2.36 15.24 1.24
C ALA A 81 -2.05 16.74 1.09
N GLY A 82 -1.44 17.15 -0.02
CA GLY A 82 -1.01 18.53 -0.26
C GLY A 82 0.21 18.93 0.59
N MET A 83 0.98 17.95 1.05
CA MET A 83 2.19 18.13 1.86
C MET A 83 3.17 17.00 1.60
N GLU A 84 4.46 17.27 1.79
CA GLU A 84 5.47 16.22 1.87
C GLU A 84 5.25 15.38 3.13
N ILE A 85 5.45 14.06 2.99
CA ILE A 85 5.22 13.12 4.08
C ILE A 85 6.52 12.38 4.34
N ASP A 86 7.06 12.54 5.54
CA ASP A 86 8.16 11.72 6.03
C ASP A 86 7.59 10.43 6.66
N PRO A 87 7.75 9.25 6.03
CA PRO A 87 7.29 7.98 6.59
C PRO A 87 8.04 7.58 7.86
N LEU A 88 9.22 8.15 8.09
CA LEU A 88 10.08 7.87 9.24
C LEU A 88 10.01 8.98 10.30
N ASP A 89 9.05 9.91 10.18
CA ASP A 89 8.81 10.94 11.19
C ASP A 89 8.64 10.27 12.57
N PRO A 90 9.49 10.59 13.56
CA PRO A 90 9.39 10.01 14.90
C PRO A 90 8.00 10.17 15.54
N ALA A 91 7.29 11.27 15.24
CA ALA A 91 5.93 11.47 15.72
C ALA A 91 4.94 10.50 15.06
N LEU A 92 5.07 10.27 13.75
CA LEU A 92 4.28 9.28 13.02
C LEU A 92 4.55 7.86 13.52
N VAL A 93 5.83 7.49 13.65
CA VAL A 93 6.27 6.18 14.17
C VAL A 93 5.76 5.95 15.59
N SER A 94 5.83 6.97 16.46
CA SER A 94 5.29 6.88 17.83
C SER A 94 3.78 6.64 17.86
N ARG A 95 3.03 7.21 16.90
CA ARG A 95 1.58 7.00 16.78
C ARG A 95 1.22 5.61 16.24
N MET A 96 2.07 5.00 15.42
CA MET A 96 1.90 3.63 14.93
C MET A 96 2.34 2.57 15.96
N GLY A 97 3.34 2.89 16.79
CA GLY A 97 3.92 1.99 17.79
C GLY A 97 3.19 1.95 19.13
N ALA A 98 2.16 2.79 19.34
CA ALA A 98 1.33 2.72 20.53
C ALA A 98 0.45 1.45 20.48
N PRO A 99 0.62 0.49 21.41
CA PRO A 99 -0.26 -0.68 21.45
C PRO A 99 -1.70 -0.19 21.70
N SER A 100 -2.62 -0.55 20.81
CA SER A 100 -4.07 -0.42 21.01
C SER A 100 -4.61 -1.57 21.85
#